data_AF-A0A7C9L7N7-F1
#
_entry.id   AF-A0A7C9L7N7-F1
#
_cell.length_a   1.000
_cell.length_b   1.000
_cell.length_c   1.000
_cell.angle_alpha   90.00
_cell.angle_beta   90.00
_cell.angle_gamma   90.00
#
_symmetry.space_group_name_H-M   'P 1'
#
loop_
_entity.id
_entity.type
_entity.pdbx_description
1 polymer ?
#
loop_
_entity_poly.entity_id
_entity_poly.type
_entity_poly.pdbx_seq_one_letter_code
_entity_poly.pdbx_strand_id
1 'polypeptide(L)'
;MRHQRDDDEGHGLLAALAGVVLIPIFLAVLWIVIVFNVRYRTCVQLENGANLGYEAVFDLSRPYLQPIAVPRLNDGTPILRDKLWSIKITPTSIYGLSLEPVDERGYRFAWRADVGLVLEADNPAEYERLVAEAGHANWDIEINNIGTGALMNRLVDRPGFDVGRCPTSLITW
;
A
#
# COMPACT_ATOMS: atom_id res chain seq x y z
N MET A 1 -35.41 -31.41 41.77
CA MET A 1 -34.22 -30.56 42.06
C MET A 1 -32.89 -31.17 41.63
N ARG A 2 -32.72 -32.49 41.53
CA ARG A 2 -31.44 -33.08 41.07
C ARG A 2 -31.23 -32.99 39.55
N HIS A 3 -32.29 -33.15 38.76
CA HIS A 3 -32.22 -33.13 37.29
C HIS A 3 -31.81 -31.77 36.69
N GLN A 4 -32.20 -30.68 37.35
CA GLN A 4 -31.92 -29.30 36.90
C GLN A 4 -30.47 -28.88 37.15
N ARG A 5 -29.75 -29.58 38.04
CA ARG A 5 -28.35 -29.32 38.39
C ARG A 5 -27.40 -29.89 37.34
N ASP A 6 -27.71 -31.06 36.79
CA ASP A 6 -26.89 -31.75 35.79
C ASP A 6 -26.93 -31.03 34.42
N ASP A 7 -28.08 -30.44 34.07
CA ASP A 7 -28.23 -29.67 32.81
C ASP A 7 -27.43 -28.35 32.84
N ASP A 8 -27.42 -27.64 33.97
CA ASP A 8 -26.64 -26.41 34.15
C ASP A 8 -25.12 -26.68 34.14
N GLU A 9 -24.69 -27.80 34.71
CA GLU A 9 -23.29 -28.22 34.77
C GLU A 9 -22.76 -28.63 33.39
N GLY A 10 -23.58 -29.34 32.59
CA GLY A 10 -23.28 -29.70 31.20
C GLY A 10 -23.18 -28.49 30.26
N HIS A 11 -24.05 -27.49 30.40
CA HIS A 11 -23.98 -26.24 29.62
C HIS A 11 -22.78 -25.38 30.04
N GLY A 12 -22.47 -25.30 31.34
CA GLY A 12 -21.30 -24.60 31.86
C GLY A 12 -19.98 -25.22 31.36
N LEU A 13 -19.89 -26.55 31.30
CA LEU A 13 -18.72 -27.27 30.81
C LEU A 13 -18.54 -27.07 29.29
N LEU A 14 -19.61 -27.15 28.50
CA LEU A 14 -19.57 -26.90 27.06
C LEU A 14 -19.21 -25.45 26.72
N ALA A 15 -19.74 -24.47 27.47
CA ALA A 15 -19.38 -23.07 27.33
C ALA A 15 -17.92 -22.81 27.73
N ALA A 16 -17.41 -23.46 28.79
CA ALA A 16 -16.01 -23.37 29.19
C ALA A 16 -15.06 -23.99 28.15
N LEU A 17 -15.40 -25.16 27.60
CA LEU A 17 -14.64 -25.81 26.53
C LEU A 17 -14.69 -25.00 25.22
N ALA A 18 -15.84 -24.45 24.87
CA ALA A 18 -15.99 -23.51 23.76
C ALA A 18 -15.13 -22.26 23.99
N GLY A 19 -15.08 -21.72 25.22
CA GLY A 19 -14.19 -20.62 25.58
C GLY A 19 -12.71 -20.96 25.39
N VAL A 20 -12.27 -22.13 25.86
CA VAL A 20 -10.88 -22.59 25.72
C VAL A 20 -10.45 -22.73 24.25
N VAL A 21 -11.37 -23.06 23.35
CA VAL A 21 -11.07 -23.18 21.91
C VAL A 21 -11.26 -21.86 21.16
N LEU A 22 -12.33 -21.11 21.43
CA LEU A 22 -12.68 -19.90 20.69
C LEU A 22 -11.83 -18.69 21.08
N ILE A 23 -11.44 -18.57 22.36
CA ILE A 23 -10.58 -17.47 22.82
C ILE A 23 -9.22 -17.45 22.11
N PRO A 24 -8.43 -18.55 22.02
CA PRO A 24 -7.16 -18.51 21.33
C PRO A 24 -7.32 -18.27 19.82
N ILE A 25 -8.37 -18.79 19.19
CA ILE A 25 -8.68 -18.50 17.79
C ILE A 25 -8.95 -17.01 17.60
N PHE A 26 -9.79 -16.42 18.47
CA PHE A 26 -10.09 -14.99 18.43
C PHE A 26 -8.84 -14.14 18.63
N LEU A 27 -7.98 -14.49 19.60
CA LEU A 27 -6.72 -13.79 19.83
C LEU A 27 -5.77 -13.90 18.63
N ALA A 28 -5.69 -15.07 17.98
CA ALA A 28 -4.90 -15.24 16.77
C ALA A 28 -5.42 -14.37 15.62
N VAL A 29 -6.73 -14.34 15.40
CA VAL A 29 -7.37 -13.48 14.39
C VAL A 29 -7.12 -12.00 14.70
N LEU A 30 -7.30 -11.58 15.96
CA LEU A 30 -7.05 -10.21 16.39
C LEU A 30 -5.60 -9.80 16.18
N TRP A 31 -4.66 -10.69 16.52
CA TRP A 31 -3.23 -10.46 16.29
C TRP A 31 -2.90 -10.29 14.81
N ILE A 32 -3.45 -11.16 13.94
CA ILE A 32 -3.28 -11.04 12.48
C ILE A 32 -3.78 -9.68 12.01
N VAL A 33 -4.98 -9.26 12.42
CA VAL A 33 -5.57 -7.96 12.04
C VAL A 33 -4.69 -6.79 12.50
N ILE A 34 -4.14 -6.84 13.71
CA ILE A 34 -3.24 -5.81 14.22
C ILE A 34 -1.95 -5.75 13.40
N VAL A 35 -1.31 -6.89 13.14
CA VAL A 35 -0.06 -6.96 12.37
C VAL A 35 -0.27 -6.50 10.93
N PHE A 36 -1.36 -6.92 10.29
CA PHE A 36 -1.75 -6.44 8.96
C PHE A 36 -1.92 -4.92 8.96
N ASN A 37 -2.68 -4.38 9.91
CA ASN A 37 -2.95 -2.95 10.00
C ASN A 37 -1.68 -2.13 10.27
N VAL A 38 -0.72 -2.66 11.04
CA VAL A 38 0.58 -2.00 11.22
C VAL A 38 1.37 -2.04 9.91
N ARG A 39 1.52 -3.21 9.30
CA ARG A 39 2.32 -3.40 8.08
C ARG A 39 1.82 -2.55 6.91
N TYR A 40 0.52 -2.55 6.66
CA TYR A 40 -0.07 -1.89 5.50
C TYR A 40 -0.38 -0.41 5.73
N ARG A 41 -0.10 0.13 6.91
CA ARG A 41 -0.08 1.59 7.14
C ARG A 41 1.32 2.19 7.11
N THR A 42 2.34 1.35 6.98
CA THR A 42 3.72 1.79 6.80
C THR A 42 3.84 2.55 5.48
N CYS A 43 4.56 3.66 5.52
CA CYS A 43 4.95 4.42 4.35
C CYS A 43 6.39 4.89 4.48
N VAL A 44 6.98 5.19 3.33
CA VAL A 44 8.33 5.73 3.21
C VAL A 44 8.24 7.10 2.59
N GLN A 45 8.79 8.11 3.26
CA GLN A 45 8.89 9.45 2.70
C GLN A 45 9.97 9.48 1.62
N LEU A 46 9.64 10.07 0.48
CA LEU A 46 10.53 10.21 -0.67
C LEU A 46 11.12 11.63 -0.71
N GLU A 47 12.28 11.77 -1.34
CA GLU A 47 13.02 13.05 -1.43
C GLU A 47 12.21 14.16 -2.13
N ASN A 48 11.30 13.79 -3.03
CA ASN A 48 10.42 14.72 -3.75
C ASN A 48 9.16 15.12 -2.95
N GLY A 49 9.09 14.75 -1.67
CA GLY A 49 7.99 15.12 -0.78
C GLY A 49 6.72 14.27 -0.92
N ALA A 50 6.70 13.30 -1.83
CA ALA A 50 5.67 12.26 -1.86
C ALA A 50 5.98 11.14 -0.86
N ASN A 51 4.99 10.28 -0.63
CA ASN A 51 5.16 9.07 0.18
C ASN A 51 4.91 7.83 -0.68
N LEU A 52 5.71 6.79 -0.50
CA LEU A 52 5.40 5.46 -1.01
C LEU A 52 4.73 4.66 0.12
N GLY A 53 3.52 4.18 -0.10
CA GLY A 53 2.79 3.40 0.91
C GLY A 53 1.70 2.56 0.28
N TYR A 54 1.08 1.67 1.07
CA TYR A 54 0.00 0.84 0.55
C TYR A 54 -1.27 1.66 0.32
N GLU A 55 -2.05 1.31 -0.70
CA GLU A 55 -3.31 1.99 -1.02
C GLU A 55 -4.34 1.82 0.09
N ALA A 56 -4.50 0.59 0.56
CA ALA A 56 -5.40 0.21 1.63
C ALA A 56 -4.78 -0.88 2.52
N VAL A 57 -5.38 -1.12 3.68
CA VAL A 57 -5.03 -2.29 4.51
C VAL A 57 -5.61 -3.57 3.90
N PHE A 58 -6.84 -3.49 3.38
CA PHE A 58 -7.49 -4.58 2.66
C PHE A 58 -7.96 -4.08 1.30
N ASP A 59 -7.53 -4.76 0.24
CA ASP A 59 -7.95 -4.49 -1.13
C ASP A 59 -8.82 -5.64 -1.63
N LEU A 60 -10.15 -5.41 -1.69
CA LEU A 60 -11.12 -6.42 -2.08
C LEU A 60 -11.15 -6.66 -3.60
N SER A 61 -10.54 -5.77 -4.39
CA SER A 61 -10.43 -5.91 -5.84
C SER A 61 -9.38 -6.94 -6.24
N ARG A 62 -8.42 -7.24 -5.35
CA ARG A 62 -7.24 -8.05 -5.65
C ARG A 62 -7.30 -9.46 -5.08
N PRO A 63 -6.71 -10.43 -5.79
CA PRO A 63 -6.50 -11.76 -5.26
C PRO A 63 -5.81 -11.72 -3.89
N TYR A 64 -6.30 -12.56 -2.97
CA TYR A 64 -5.72 -12.74 -1.63
C TYR A 64 -5.72 -11.49 -0.74
N LEU A 65 -6.54 -10.48 -1.05
CA LEU A 65 -6.65 -9.23 -0.29
C LEU A 65 -5.32 -8.48 -0.15
N GLN A 66 -4.37 -8.74 -1.04
CA GLN A 66 -3.03 -8.18 -0.96
C GLN A 66 -3.04 -6.75 -1.54
N PRO A 67 -2.85 -5.72 -0.70
CA PRO A 67 -2.83 -4.35 -1.20
C PRO A 67 -1.54 -4.07 -1.95
N ILE A 68 -1.60 -3.12 -2.88
CA ILE A 68 -0.45 -2.63 -3.62
C ILE A 68 0.13 -1.37 -2.98
N ALA A 69 1.45 -1.21 -3.12
CA ALA A 69 2.10 0.05 -2.79
C ALA A 69 1.90 1.05 -3.94
N VAL A 70 1.71 2.31 -3.62
CA VAL A 70 1.44 3.40 -4.55
C VAL A 70 2.09 4.69 -4.05
N PRO A 71 2.54 5.60 -4.94
CA PRO A 71 2.89 6.96 -4.56
C PRO A 71 1.65 7.72 -4.07
N ARG A 72 1.83 8.51 -3.01
CA ARG A 72 0.76 9.23 -2.31
C ARG A 72 1.22 10.62 -1.93
N LEU A 73 0.25 11.51 -1.80
CA LEU A 73 0.41 12.81 -1.18
C LEU A 73 0.50 12.66 0.36
N ASN A 74 0.86 13.73 1.05
CA ASN A 74 1.03 13.74 2.51
C ASN A 74 -0.28 13.51 3.28
N ASP A 75 -1.43 13.84 2.69
CA ASP A 75 -2.76 13.56 3.25
C ASP A 75 -3.19 12.09 3.05
N GLY A 76 -2.37 11.29 2.37
CA GLY A 76 -2.67 9.90 2.01
C GLY A 76 -3.45 9.78 0.70
N THR A 77 -3.78 10.85 -0.01
CA THR A 77 -4.41 10.70 -1.33
C THR A 77 -3.43 10.02 -2.29
N PRO A 78 -3.76 8.84 -2.87
CA PRO A 78 -2.89 8.22 -3.85
C PRO A 78 -2.80 9.07 -5.11
N ILE A 79 -1.57 9.26 -5.60
CA ILE A 79 -1.29 9.97 -6.85
C ILE A 79 -1.82 9.15 -8.02
N LEU A 80 -1.65 7.83 -7.95
CA LEU A 80 -2.20 6.87 -8.90
C LEU A 80 -2.60 5.61 -8.11
N ARG A 81 -3.89 5.26 -8.15
CA ARG A 81 -4.52 4.23 -7.29
C ARG A 81 -4.35 2.84 -7.88
N ASP A 82 -4.95 2.66 -9.03
CA ASP A 82 -4.74 1.50 -9.86
C ASP A 82 -3.69 1.83 -10.90
N LYS A 83 -3.05 0.82 -11.45
CA LYS A 83 -2.19 0.97 -12.63
C LYS A 83 -0.81 1.51 -12.29
N LEU A 84 -0.04 0.80 -11.45
CA LEU A 84 1.39 1.03 -11.30
C LEU A 84 2.14 -0.28 -11.59
N TRP A 85 2.75 -0.35 -12.77
CA TRP A 85 3.61 -1.47 -13.12
C TRP A 85 5.03 -1.23 -12.62
N SER A 86 5.57 -0.05 -12.90
CA SER A 86 6.93 0.28 -12.55
C SER A 86 7.11 1.78 -12.40
N ILE A 87 7.88 2.21 -11.40
CA ILE A 87 8.10 3.63 -11.12
C ILE A 87 9.57 3.96 -11.00
N LYS A 88 9.87 5.20 -11.35
CA LYS A 88 11.15 5.88 -11.18
C LYS A 88 10.92 7.08 -10.30
N ILE A 89 11.69 7.18 -9.23
CA ILE A 89 11.59 8.26 -8.25
C ILE A 89 12.85 9.09 -8.37
N THR A 90 12.69 10.40 -8.50
CA THR A 90 13.78 11.36 -8.48
C THR A 90 13.57 12.38 -7.37
N PRO A 91 14.56 13.23 -7.07
CA PRO A 91 14.40 14.29 -6.06
C PRO A 91 13.28 15.28 -6.36
N THR A 92 12.82 15.38 -7.62
CA THR A 92 11.77 16.32 -8.00
C THR A 92 10.49 15.61 -8.43
N SER A 93 10.59 14.46 -9.11
CA SER A 93 9.47 13.88 -9.87
C SER A 93 9.31 12.39 -9.62
N ILE A 94 8.14 11.86 -9.99
CA ILE A 94 7.87 10.42 -10.11
C ILE A 94 7.39 10.18 -11.53
N TYR A 95 7.95 9.21 -12.23
CA TYR A 95 7.46 8.85 -13.56
C TYR A 95 7.57 7.35 -13.78
N GLY A 96 6.79 6.80 -14.70
CA GLY A 96 6.75 5.36 -14.89
C GLY A 96 5.63 4.88 -15.77
N LEU A 97 5.28 3.61 -15.55
CA LEU A 97 4.30 2.88 -16.34
C LEU A 97 3.06 2.55 -15.51
N SER A 98 1.90 2.78 -16.12
CA SER A 98 0.60 2.36 -15.66
C SER A 98 0.19 1.02 -16.27
N LEU A 99 -0.72 0.26 -15.66
CA LEU A 99 -1.17 -1.05 -16.17
C LEU A 99 -2.33 -0.97 -17.17
N GLU A 100 -3.10 0.11 -17.21
CA GLU A 100 -4.28 0.20 -18.07
C GLU A 100 -4.24 1.46 -18.95
N PRO A 101 -4.28 1.31 -20.27
CA PRO A 101 -4.28 2.41 -21.21
C PRO A 101 -5.67 2.98 -21.51
N VAL A 102 -5.65 4.21 -22.03
CA VAL A 102 -6.59 4.62 -23.09
C VAL A 102 -5.98 4.32 -24.48
N ASP A 103 -4.65 4.40 -24.63
CA ASP A 103 -3.82 3.95 -25.77
C ASP A 103 -2.37 3.56 -25.34
N GLU A 104 -1.48 3.17 -26.27
CA GLU A 104 -0.05 2.83 -25.97
C GLU A 104 0.71 3.94 -25.21
N ARG A 105 0.28 5.21 -25.31
CA ARG A 105 0.89 6.35 -24.61
C ARG A 105 0.25 6.62 -23.25
N GLY A 106 -1.01 6.22 -23.05
CA GLY A 106 -1.71 6.30 -21.76
C GLY A 106 -1.08 5.42 -20.67
N TYR A 107 -0.17 4.54 -21.06
CA TYR A 107 0.69 3.79 -20.15
C TYR A 107 1.71 4.66 -19.42
N ARG A 108 2.10 5.84 -19.92
CA ARG A 108 3.16 6.63 -19.28
C ARG A 108 2.60 7.78 -18.47
N PHE A 109 3.12 7.93 -17.26
CA PHE A 109 2.76 9.04 -16.38
C PHE A 109 4.00 9.70 -15.80
N ALA A 110 3.84 10.98 -15.46
CA ALA A 110 4.77 11.74 -14.64
C ALA A 110 3.99 12.53 -13.58
N TRP A 111 4.60 12.75 -12.43
CA TRP A 111 4.07 13.56 -11.36
C TRP A 111 5.17 14.44 -10.79
N ARG A 112 4.82 15.69 -10.49
CA ARG A 112 5.65 16.64 -9.75
C ARG A 112 4.79 17.46 -8.80
N ALA A 113 5.32 17.84 -7.64
CA ALA A 113 4.52 18.50 -6.59
C ALA A 113 3.87 19.83 -7.01
N ASP A 114 4.53 20.60 -7.89
CA ASP A 114 4.07 21.89 -8.42
C ASP A 114 3.14 21.77 -9.65
N VAL A 115 3.18 20.65 -10.37
CA VAL A 115 2.41 20.43 -11.62
C VAL A 115 1.22 19.50 -11.41
N GLY A 116 1.36 18.50 -10.55
CA GLY A 116 0.41 17.40 -10.41
C GLY A 116 0.71 16.22 -11.34
N LEU A 117 -0.29 15.34 -11.51
CA LEU A 117 -0.20 14.15 -12.34
C LEU A 117 -0.42 14.52 -13.82
N VAL A 118 0.46 14.03 -14.68
CA VAL A 118 0.41 14.18 -16.14
C VAL A 118 0.47 12.80 -16.78
N LEU A 119 -0.48 12.51 -17.66
CA LEU A 119 -0.46 11.33 -18.53
C LEU A 119 0.11 11.73 -19.90
N GLU A 120 1.03 10.94 -20.46
CA GLU A 120 1.64 11.24 -21.77
C GLU A 120 0.60 11.30 -22.88
N ALA A 121 -0.47 10.49 -22.83
CA ALA A 121 -1.57 10.55 -23.78
C ALA A 121 -2.32 11.90 -23.78
N ASP A 122 -2.48 12.50 -22.60
CA ASP A 122 -3.25 13.73 -22.43
C ASP A 122 -2.40 14.97 -22.75
N ASN A 123 -1.13 14.97 -22.34
CA ASN A 123 -0.20 16.08 -22.58
C ASN A 123 1.25 15.57 -22.77
N PRO A 124 1.63 15.15 -24.00
CA PRO A 124 2.95 14.60 -24.28
C PRO A 124 4.09 15.60 -24.02
N ALA A 125 3.88 16.87 -24.37
CA ALA A 125 4.92 17.91 -24.24
C ALA A 125 5.27 18.18 -22.77
N GLU A 126 4.25 18.26 -21.90
CA GLU A 126 4.47 18.44 -20.48
C GLU A 126 5.10 17.19 -19.84
N TYR A 127 4.68 15.99 -20.25
CA TYR A 127 5.29 14.74 -19.81
C TYR A 127 6.79 14.68 -20.16
N GLU A 128 7.16 14.94 -21.42
CA GLU A 128 8.56 14.93 -21.87
C GLU A 128 9.41 15.94 -21.10
N ARG A 129 8.86 17.14 -20.87
CA ARG A 129 9.49 18.19 -20.07
C ARG A 129 9.76 17.73 -18.64
N LEU A 130 8.75 17.16 -17.97
CA LEU A 130 8.89 16.65 -16.59
C LEU A 130 9.95 15.55 -16.51
N VAL A 131 9.97 14.62 -17.47
CA VAL A 131 10.95 13.52 -17.50
C VAL A 131 12.37 14.05 -17.75
N ALA A 132 12.54 15.02 -18.65
CA ALA A 132 13.83 15.63 -18.93
C ALA A 132 14.39 16.40 -17.72
N GLU A 133 13.52 17.05 -16.95
CA GLU A 133 13.87 17.82 -15.75
C GLU A 133 14.04 16.95 -14.50
N ALA A 134 13.55 15.71 -14.50
CA ALA A 134 13.52 14.86 -13.32
C ALA A 134 14.92 14.49 -12.79
N GLY A 135 15.95 14.54 -13.63
CA GLY A 135 17.31 14.15 -13.25
C GLY A 135 17.49 12.64 -13.11
N HIS A 136 18.49 12.21 -12.33
CA HIS A 136 18.79 10.78 -12.16
C HIS A 136 17.79 10.10 -11.22
N ALA A 137 17.16 9.03 -11.68
CA ALA A 137 16.18 8.29 -10.91
C ALA A 137 16.82 7.20 -10.07
N ASN A 138 16.25 6.95 -8.89
CA ASN A 138 16.60 5.84 -8.01
C ASN A 138 18.12 5.75 -7.79
N TRP A 139 18.80 6.89 -7.62
CA TRP A 139 20.27 7.04 -7.70
C TRP A 139 21.07 6.09 -6.81
N ASP A 140 20.39 5.53 -5.82
CA ASP A 140 20.93 4.66 -4.80
C ASP A 140 20.41 3.22 -4.86
N ILE A 141 19.36 2.96 -5.64
CA ILE A 141 18.68 1.67 -5.76
C ILE A 141 18.98 1.17 -7.16
N GLU A 142 19.89 0.19 -7.28
CA GLU A 142 20.43 -0.40 -8.53
C GLU A 142 19.39 -1.06 -9.47
N ILE A 143 18.15 -0.56 -9.53
CA ILE A 143 17.04 -1.19 -10.22
C ILE A 143 16.34 -0.16 -11.08
N ASN A 144 16.56 -0.29 -12.39
CA ASN A 144 16.04 0.64 -13.39
C ASN A 144 14.53 0.51 -13.65
N ASN A 145 13.86 -0.50 -13.08
CA ASN A 145 12.42 -0.66 -13.10
C ASN A 145 12.00 -1.75 -12.09
N ILE A 146 11.28 -1.39 -11.04
CA ILE A 146 10.72 -2.36 -10.10
C ILE A 146 9.27 -2.02 -9.78
N GLY A 147 8.47 -3.06 -9.56
CA GLY A 147 7.11 -2.89 -9.06
C GLY A 147 7.12 -2.18 -7.71
N THR A 148 6.12 -1.33 -7.49
CA THR A 148 5.99 -0.51 -6.29
C THR A 148 6.03 -1.32 -5.00
N GLY A 149 5.45 -2.52 -4.98
CA GLY A 149 5.48 -3.41 -3.81
C GLY A 149 6.89 -3.87 -3.44
N ALA A 150 7.71 -4.22 -4.44
CA ALA A 150 9.09 -4.64 -4.19
C ALA A 150 10.00 -3.45 -3.88
N LEU A 151 9.74 -2.28 -4.47
CA LEU A 151 10.39 -1.03 -4.07
C LEU A 151 10.10 -0.69 -2.60
N MET A 152 8.83 -0.76 -2.20
CA MET A 152 8.38 -0.48 -0.82
C MET A 152 9.11 -1.37 0.19
N ASN A 153 9.13 -2.69 -0.04
CA ASN A 153 9.85 -3.62 0.84
C ASN A 153 11.34 -3.27 0.97
N ARG A 154 11.99 -2.86 -0.13
CA ARG A 154 13.41 -2.49 -0.10
C ARG A 154 13.67 -1.17 0.61
N LEU A 155 12.78 -0.19 0.45
CA LEU A 155 12.92 1.13 1.05
C LEU A 155 12.69 1.11 2.56
N VAL A 156 11.72 0.32 3.04
CA VAL A 156 11.43 0.18 4.48
C VAL A 156 12.63 -0.36 5.26
N ASP A 157 13.40 -1.28 4.66
CA ASP A 157 14.54 -1.91 5.32
C ASP A 157 15.86 -1.13 5.15
N ARG A 158 15.86 -0.04 4.36
CA ARG A 158 17.07 0.68 4.00
C ARG A 158 17.35 1.84 4.96
N PRO A 159 18.58 1.97 5.48
CA PRO A 159 18.96 3.15 6.27
C PRO A 159 18.92 4.43 5.41
N GLY A 160 18.48 5.53 6.01
CA GLY A 160 18.41 6.84 5.36
C GLY A 160 17.03 7.25 4.84
N PHE A 161 16.05 6.35 4.85
CA PHE A 161 14.66 6.68 4.56
C PHE A 161 13.88 6.92 5.85
N ASP A 162 13.00 7.93 5.84
CA ASP A 162 12.05 8.14 6.93
C ASP A 162 10.86 7.18 6.74
N VAL A 163 10.78 6.20 7.64
CA VAL A 163 9.76 5.16 7.63
C VAL A 163 8.78 5.46 8.75
N GLY A 164 7.55 5.77 8.36
CA GLY A 164 6.50 6.20 9.28
C GLY A 164 5.18 5.50 9.05
N ARG A 165 4.14 6.08 9.64
CA ARG A 165 2.76 5.65 9.48
C ARG A 165 1.98 6.73 8.74
N CYS A 166 1.40 6.38 7.60
CA CYS A 166 0.62 7.32 6.79
C CYS A 166 -0.90 7.07 6.91
N PRO A 167 -1.72 8.12 6.69
CA PRO A 167 -3.16 7.95 6.49
C PRO A 167 -3.40 6.93 5.36
N THR A 168 -4.07 5.82 5.66
CA THR A 168 -4.32 4.72 4.71
C THR A 168 -5.73 4.24 4.88
N SER A 169 -6.43 4.02 3.75
CA SER A 169 -7.79 3.50 3.80
C SER A 169 -7.78 2.12 4.46
N LEU A 170 -8.79 1.83 5.27
CA LEU A 170 -8.90 0.49 5.84
C LEU A 170 -9.25 -0.53 4.74
N ILE A 171 -10.17 -0.15 3.85
CA ILE A 171 -10.73 -1.03 2.81
C ILE A 171 -10.79 -0.25 1.49
N THR A 172 -10.49 -0.92 0.38
CA THR A 172 -10.80 -0.49 -0.99
C THR A 172 -11.40 -1.67 -1.78
N TRP A 173 -12.04 -1.40 -2.91
CA TRP A 173 -12.76 -2.38 -3.74
C TRP A 173 -12.46 -2.22 -5.22
#